data_AF-A0A3D4RNS9-F1
#
_entry.id   AF-A0A3D4RNS9-F1
#
_cell.length_a   1.000
_cell.length_b   1.000
_cell.length_c   1.000
_cell.angle_alpha   90.00
_cell.angle_beta   90.00
_cell.angle_gamma   90.00
#
_symmetry.space_group_name_H-M   'P 1'
#
loop_
_entity.id
_entity.type
_entity.pdbx_description
1 polymer ?
#
loop_
_entity_poly.entity_id
_entity_poly.type
_entity_poly.pdbx_seq_one_letter_code
_entity_poly.pdbx_strand_id
1 'polypeptide(L)'
;NGRFKIFGQIGVGLILGLTMWFAPDVVTRENIETRVENHIESVDYARQDQKSTSTTIPFVKNNNFDYADLFSWAGDAKQTLGWIFFIFVCIFIVTAVSNGANLTDGLDGLSAGTSGIAGVALGILAYVSGNIRYAGFLNIMYIPGAGEMVVFSSAFIGALIGFLWFNAYPAQVFMGDTGSLTIGGIIGVLAIILHKELLLPILCGVFMVESLSVILQTCYFKCTKRKTGTGKRIFKMTPLHHHFQKSGNAGIEAILQKPFQAHPENKIVVRFWIVALILAVLTILTLKMR
;
A
#
# COMPACT_ATOMS: atom_id res chain seq x y z
N ASN A 1 2.48 22.64 10.49
CA ASN A 1 3.31 22.76 9.28
C ASN A 1 3.14 21.57 8.32
N GLY A 2 1.95 21.39 7.71
CA GLY A 2 1.68 20.24 6.82
C GLY A 2 2.54 20.18 5.55
N ARG A 3 3.05 21.33 5.09
CA ARG A 3 3.95 21.40 3.93
C ARG A 3 5.24 20.61 4.13
N PHE A 4 5.83 20.66 5.32
CA PHE A 4 7.09 19.96 5.62
C PHE A 4 6.93 18.44 5.55
N LYS A 5 5.78 17.90 5.96
CA LYS A 5 5.47 16.47 5.84
C LYS A 5 5.47 16.02 4.39
N ILE A 6 4.80 16.78 3.53
CA ILE A 6 4.71 16.51 2.08
C ILE A 6 6.10 16.60 1.44
N PHE A 7 6.91 17.59 1.79
CA PHE A 7 8.29 17.69 1.30
C PHE A 7 9.12 16.45 1.66
N GLY A 8 8.99 15.95 2.90
CA GLY A 8 9.66 14.71 3.32
C GLY A 8 9.23 13.50 2.50
N GLN A 9 7.91 13.31 2.30
CA GLN A 9 7.36 12.20 1.51
C GLN A 9 7.80 12.25 0.04
N ILE A 10 7.77 13.44 -0.57
CA ILE A 10 8.26 13.65 -1.94
C ILE A 10 9.76 13.35 -2.01
N GLY A 11 10.54 13.81 -1.04
CA GLY A 11 11.98 13.53 -0.96
C GLY A 11 12.27 12.03 -0.90
N VAL A 12 11.58 11.28 -0.03
CA VAL A 12 11.75 9.82 0.08
C VAL A 12 11.36 9.10 -1.22
N GLY A 13 10.22 9.46 -1.82
CA GLY A 13 9.79 8.87 -3.09
C GLY A 13 10.73 9.17 -4.26
N LEU A 14 11.29 10.39 -4.30
CA LEU A 14 12.29 10.78 -5.29
C LEU A 14 13.59 9.99 -5.10
N ILE A 15 14.09 9.89 -3.87
CA ILE A 15 15.30 9.11 -3.55
C ILE A 15 15.09 7.66 -3.97
N LEU A 16 13.96 7.04 -3.62
CA LEU A 16 13.63 5.67 -4.01
C LEU A 16 13.65 5.49 -5.53
N GLY A 17 12.92 6.34 -6.27
CA GLY A 17 12.85 6.24 -7.73
C GLY A 17 14.21 6.44 -8.41
N LEU A 18 15.02 7.39 -7.93
CA LEU A 18 16.39 7.58 -8.42
C LEU A 18 17.29 6.39 -8.08
N THR A 19 17.19 5.84 -6.87
CA THR A 19 17.95 4.64 -6.50
C THR A 19 17.58 3.47 -7.40
N MET A 20 16.29 3.22 -7.66
CA MET A 20 15.88 2.15 -8.58
C MET A 20 16.37 2.38 -10.01
N TRP A 21 16.41 3.64 -10.47
CA TRP A 21 16.93 3.95 -11.80
C TRP A 21 18.45 3.78 -11.89
N PHE A 22 19.21 4.30 -10.94
CA PHE A 22 20.68 4.37 -11.05
C PHE A 22 21.42 3.17 -10.43
N ALA A 23 20.90 2.53 -9.39
CA ALA A 23 21.60 1.43 -8.72
C ALA A 23 21.73 0.22 -9.66
N PRO A 24 22.94 -0.33 -9.88
CA PRO A 24 23.15 -1.44 -10.79
C PRO A 24 22.55 -2.76 -10.25
N ASP A 25 22.40 -2.87 -8.94
CA ASP A 25 21.96 -4.10 -8.26
C ASP A 25 20.42 -4.26 -8.24
N VAL A 26 19.68 -3.21 -8.63
CA VAL A 26 18.21 -3.26 -8.71
C VAL A 26 17.82 -3.83 -10.07
N VAL A 27 17.80 -5.16 -10.14
CA VAL A 27 17.50 -5.93 -11.35
C VAL A 27 16.42 -6.97 -11.08
N THR A 28 15.74 -7.37 -12.14
CA THR A 28 14.67 -8.38 -12.08
C THR A 28 14.91 -9.45 -13.14
N ARG A 29 14.43 -10.67 -12.87
CA ARG A 29 14.37 -11.75 -13.87
C ARG A 29 12.92 -12.09 -14.14
N GLU A 30 12.51 -11.86 -15.38
CA GLU A 30 11.18 -12.25 -15.83
C GLU A 30 11.08 -13.75 -16.08
N ASN A 31 9.86 -14.25 -15.90
CA ASN A 31 9.52 -15.64 -16.12
C ASN A 31 9.13 -15.81 -17.59
N ILE A 32 9.79 -16.75 -18.26
CA ILE A 32 9.43 -17.21 -19.60
C ILE A 32 8.73 -18.56 -19.43
N GLU A 33 7.42 -18.57 -19.62
CA GLU A 33 6.66 -19.82 -19.67
C GLU A 33 6.83 -20.48 -21.04
N THR A 34 7.39 -21.69 -21.07
CA THR A 34 7.35 -22.53 -22.27
C THR A 34 6.07 -23.37 -22.20
N ARG A 35 5.09 -23.01 -23.05
CA ARG A 35 3.81 -23.73 -23.17
C ARG A 35 3.84 -24.65 -24.39
N VAL A 36 3.62 -25.94 -24.17
CA VAL A 36 3.34 -26.93 -25.23
C VAL A 36 1.91 -27.42 -25.04
N GLU A 37 1.08 -27.32 -26.09
CA GLU A 37 -0.32 -27.79 -26.11
C GLU A 37 -1.17 -27.41 -24.88
N ASN A 38 -1.15 -26.14 -24.46
CA ASN A 38 -1.90 -25.61 -23.30
C ASN A 38 -1.48 -26.14 -21.91
N HIS A 39 -0.40 -26.92 -21.82
CA HIS A 39 0.23 -27.27 -20.54
C HIS A 39 1.53 -26.47 -20.35
N ILE A 40 1.76 -25.98 -19.13
CA ILE A 40 3.01 -25.31 -18.75
C ILE A 40 4.03 -26.43 -18.50
N GLU A 41 4.99 -26.62 -19.42
CA GLU A 41 6.04 -27.65 -19.28
C GLU A 41 7.19 -27.17 -18.40
N SER A 42 7.58 -25.90 -18.52
CA SER A 42 8.61 -25.29 -17.67
C SER A 42 8.38 -23.78 -17.49
N VAL A 43 8.70 -23.29 -16.30
CA VAL A 43 8.87 -21.86 -16.04
C VAL A 43 10.37 -21.61 -15.98
N ASP A 44 10.92 -21.09 -17.08
CA ASP A 44 12.34 -20.77 -17.21
C ASP A 44 12.54 -19.27 -16.97
N TYR A 45 13.61 -18.88 -16.29
CA TYR A 45 13.91 -17.46 -16.12
C TYR A 45 14.74 -16.93 -17.28
N ALA A 46 14.50 -15.67 -17.67
CA ALA A 46 15.40 -14.96 -18.57
C ALA A 46 16.84 -15.04 -18.01
N ARG A 47 17.80 -15.45 -18.85
CA ARG A 47 19.20 -15.66 -18.44
C ARG A 47 19.94 -14.36 -18.08
N GLN A 48 19.38 -13.20 -18.43
CA GLN A 48 20.00 -11.89 -18.20
C GLN A 48 19.18 -11.07 -17.21
N ASP A 49 19.90 -10.49 -16.25
CA ASP A 49 19.38 -9.47 -15.34
C ASP A 49 19.02 -8.22 -16.15
N GLN A 50 17.77 -7.76 -16.02
CA GLN A 50 17.31 -6.55 -16.70
C GLN A 50 16.82 -5.52 -15.69
N LYS A 51 17.18 -4.25 -15.94
CA LYS A 51 16.51 -3.12 -15.32
C LYS A 51 15.17 -2.95 -15.98
N SER A 52 14.11 -3.03 -15.18
CA SER A 52 12.76 -2.89 -15.69
C SER A 52 11.95 -2.00 -14.77
N THR A 53 11.11 -1.15 -15.37
CA THR A 53 10.00 -0.51 -14.68
C THR A 53 8.77 -1.43 -14.66
N SER A 54 8.95 -2.74 -14.88
CA SER A 54 7.86 -3.71 -14.82
C SER A 54 7.32 -3.87 -13.41
N THR A 55 6.01 -3.94 -13.30
CA THR A 55 5.30 -4.22 -12.06
C THR A 55 4.30 -5.37 -12.24
N THR A 56 3.99 -6.04 -11.14
CA THR A 56 3.05 -7.15 -11.16
C THR A 56 1.61 -6.63 -11.20
N ILE A 57 0.88 -6.85 -12.29
CA ILE A 57 -0.55 -6.50 -12.34
C ILE A 57 -1.37 -7.47 -11.49
N PRO A 58 -2.19 -6.98 -10.55
CA PRO A 58 -3.15 -7.83 -9.84
C PRO A 58 -4.20 -8.41 -10.80
N PHE A 59 -4.57 -9.67 -10.59
CA PHE A 59 -5.68 -10.35 -11.28
C PHE A 59 -5.57 -10.59 -12.79
N VAL A 60 -4.46 -10.22 -13.43
CA VAL A 60 -4.21 -10.53 -14.86
C VAL A 60 -3.16 -11.64 -14.95
N LYS A 61 -3.47 -12.71 -15.68
CA LYS A 61 -2.54 -13.82 -15.94
C LYS A 61 -1.42 -13.33 -16.87
N ASN A 62 -0.17 -13.68 -16.53
CA ASN A 62 1.03 -13.48 -17.36
C ASN A 62 1.22 -12.06 -17.93
N ASN A 63 0.81 -11.05 -17.16
CA ASN A 63 1.02 -9.68 -17.58
C ASN A 63 1.79 -8.94 -16.49
N ASN A 64 3.10 -8.84 -16.69
CA ASN A 64 3.89 -7.79 -16.07
C ASN A 64 3.62 -6.51 -16.86
N PHE A 65 3.34 -5.41 -16.16
CA PHE A 65 3.14 -4.13 -16.81
C PHE A 65 4.42 -3.32 -16.73
N ASP A 66 5.05 -3.04 -17.86
CA ASP A 66 6.14 -2.09 -17.92
C ASP A 66 5.60 -0.66 -18.04
N TYR A 67 5.90 0.22 -17.07
CA TYR A 67 5.51 1.63 -17.17
C TYR A 67 6.05 2.31 -18.45
N ALA A 68 7.14 1.79 -19.03
CA ALA A 68 7.65 2.28 -20.31
C ALA A 68 6.68 2.05 -21.49
N ASP A 69 5.77 1.07 -21.41
CA ASP A 69 4.81 0.78 -22.48
C ASP A 69 3.78 1.90 -22.69
N LEU A 70 3.52 2.72 -21.66
CA LEU A 70 2.70 3.95 -21.78
C LEU A 70 3.30 4.96 -22.76
N PHE A 71 4.60 4.87 -23.03
CA PHE A 71 5.36 5.76 -23.90
C PHE A 71 5.88 5.03 -25.14
N SER A 72 5.23 3.93 -25.55
CA SER A 72 5.55 3.18 -26.77
C SER A 72 5.58 4.05 -28.04
N TRP A 73 4.83 5.15 -28.06
CA TRP A 73 4.82 6.14 -29.14
C TRP A 73 6.09 7.00 -29.23
N ALA A 74 6.95 7.00 -28.20
CA ALA A 74 8.08 7.92 -28.07
C ALA A 74 9.40 7.40 -28.67
N GLY A 75 9.38 6.26 -29.37
CA GLY A 75 10.56 5.68 -30.01
C GLY A 75 11.73 5.46 -29.04
N ASP A 76 12.91 6.00 -29.35
CA ASP A 76 14.13 5.86 -28.54
C ASP A 76 14.01 6.45 -27.12
N ALA A 77 13.10 7.41 -26.91
CA ALA A 77 12.86 8.02 -25.61
C ALA A 77 11.95 7.19 -24.70
N LYS A 78 11.37 6.07 -25.18
CA LYS A 78 10.41 5.22 -24.45
C LYS A 78 10.90 4.87 -23.04
N GLN A 79 12.12 4.34 -22.94
CA GLN A 79 12.67 3.87 -21.67
C GLN A 79 12.94 5.01 -20.70
N THR A 80 13.51 6.12 -21.18
CA THR A 80 13.76 7.31 -20.35
C THR A 80 12.47 7.90 -19.80
N LEU A 81 11.43 8.03 -20.64
CA LEU A 81 10.12 8.52 -20.21
C LEU A 81 9.43 7.56 -19.23
N GLY A 82 9.57 6.25 -19.43
CA GLY A 82 9.12 5.22 -18.50
C GLY A 82 9.70 5.41 -17.09
N TRP A 83 11.03 5.57 -16.99
CA TRP A 83 11.70 5.83 -15.72
C TRP A 83 11.31 7.14 -15.06
N ILE A 84 11.20 8.23 -15.84
CA ILE A 84 10.74 9.53 -15.33
C ILE A 84 9.32 9.39 -14.76
N PHE A 85 8.42 8.73 -15.48
CA PHE A 85 7.06 8.48 -15.01
C PHE A 85 7.04 7.60 -13.76
N PHE A 86 7.85 6.54 -13.73
CA PHE A 86 7.99 5.67 -12.57
C PHE A 86 8.44 6.42 -11.31
N ILE A 87 9.33 7.41 -11.42
CA ILE A 87 9.69 8.29 -10.29
C ILE A 87 8.47 9.03 -9.74
N PHE A 88 7.61 9.57 -10.61
CA PHE A 88 6.37 10.20 -10.18
C PHE A 88 5.42 9.21 -9.51
N VAL A 89 5.35 7.97 -10.00
CA VAL A 89 4.60 6.88 -9.36
C VAL A 89 5.15 6.59 -7.96
N CYS A 90 6.47 6.47 -7.80
CA CYS A 90 7.11 6.28 -6.49
C CYS A 90 6.76 7.40 -5.50
N ILE A 91 6.87 8.66 -5.93
CA ILE A 91 6.48 9.83 -5.13
C ILE A 91 5.01 9.75 -4.72
N PHE A 92 4.13 9.45 -5.68
CA PHE A 92 2.69 9.35 -5.43
C PHE A 92 2.38 8.25 -4.42
N ILE A 93 2.92 7.04 -4.59
CA ILE A 93 2.66 5.89 -3.74
C ILE A 93 3.17 6.13 -2.31
N VAL A 94 4.43 6.56 -2.16
CA VAL A 94 5.00 6.86 -0.84
C VAL A 94 4.17 7.93 -0.13
N THR A 95 3.79 9.00 -0.83
CA THR A 95 2.97 10.07 -0.28
C THR A 95 1.57 9.59 0.10
N ALA A 96 0.93 8.79 -0.74
CA ALA A 96 -0.43 8.29 -0.52
C ALA A 96 -0.49 7.32 0.67
N VAL A 97 0.40 6.33 0.72
CA VAL A 97 0.42 5.33 1.79
C VAL A 97 0.87 5.94 3.12
N SER A 98 1.89 6.81 3.11
CA SER A 98 2.35 7.53 4.31
C SER A 98 1.25 8.42 4.91
N ASN A 99 0.54 9.20 4.09
CA ASN A 99 -0.59 9.98 4.58
C ASN A 99 -1.77 9.10 5.00
N GLY A 100 -2.03 8.00 4.32
CA GLY A 100 -3.09 7.07 4.70
C GLY A 100 -2.84 6.40 6.05
N ALA A 101 -1.61 6.00 6.34
CA ALA A 101 -1.21 5.49 7.66
C ALA A 101 -1.35 6.57 8.74
N ASN A 102 -0.96 7.82 8.45
CA ASN A 102 -1.13 8.96 9.36
C ASN A 102 -2.60 9.27 9.65
N LEU A 103 -3.49 9.19 8.65
CA LEU A 103 -4.94 9.36 8.86
C LEU A 103 -5.55 8.19 9.63
N THR A 104 -4.96 7.00 9.56
CA THR A 104 -5.43 5.79 10.26
C THR A 104 -4.99 5.77 11.73
N ASP A 105 -3.96 6.54 12.10
CA ASP A 105 -3.44 6.70 13.46
C ASP A 105 -4.32 7.64 14.33
N GLY A 106 -5.62 7.33 14.38
CA GLY A 106 -6.62 8.09 15.15
C GLY A 106 -7.27 7.33 16.30
N LEU A 107 -6.97 6.02 16.44
CA LEU A 107 -7.43 5.14 17.52
C LEU A 107 -6.28 4.24 18.01
N ASP A 108 -6.34 3.88 19.29
CA ASP A 108 -5.35 3.05 19.97
C ASP A 108 -5.18 1.69 19.27
N GLY A 109 -3.97 1.40 18.79
CA GLY A 109 -3.62 0.15 18.11
C GLY A 109 -4.10 0.03 16.65
N LEU A 110 -4.90 0.97 16.13
CA LEU A 110 -5.45 0.85 14.78
C LEU A 110 -4.36 0.86 13.71
N SER A 111 -3.52 1.91 13.70
CA SER A 111 -2.45 2.07 12.72
C SER A 111 -1.37 1.00 12.87
N ALA A 112 -0.90 0.75 14.10
CA ALA A 112 0.13 -0.25 14.36
C ALA A 112 -0.31 -1.67 13.95
N GLY A 113 -1.52 -2.09 14.32
CA GLY A 113 -2.01 -3.44 14.01
C GLY A 113 -2.28 -3.65 12.51
N THR A 114 -2.93 -2.70 11.84
CA THR A 114 -3.17 -2.79 10.39
C THR A 114 -1.86 -2.72 9.58
N SER A 115 -0.88 -1.92 10.03
CA SER A 115 0.47 -1.88 9.45
C SER A 115 1.25 -3.17 9.67
N GLY A 116 1.12 -3.79 10.84
CA GLY A 116 1.78 -5.07 11.15
C GLY A 116 1.30 -6.18 10.22
N ILE A 117 -0.02 -6.24 9.99
CA ILE A 117 -0.63 -7.18 9.03
C ILE A 117 -0.09 -6.95 7.60
N ALA A 118 -0.04 -5.69 7.15
CA ALA A 118 0.53 -5.35 5.84
C ALA A 118 2.03 -5.72 5.75
N GLY A 119 2.79 -5.47 6.81
CA GLY A 119 4.20 -5.83 6.93
C GLY A 119 4.44 -7.33 6.84
N VAL A 120 3.61 -8.15 7.51
CA VAL A 120 3.67 -9.62 7.40
C VAL A 120 3.43 -10.07 5.96
N ALA A 121 2.40 -9.53 5.29
CA ALA A 121 2.12 -9.88 3.90
C ALA A 121 3.28 -9.50 2.97
N LEU A 122 3.84 -8.30 3.10
CA LEU A 122 5.01 -7.88 2.32
C LEU A 122 6.26 -8.72 2.64
N GLY A 123 6.47 -9.10 3.89
CA GLY A 123 7.57 -10.00 4.28
C GLY A 123 7.44 -11.39 3.65
N ILE A 124 6.23 -11.95 3.59
CA ILE A 124 5.96 -13.20 2.87
C ILE A 124 6.24 -13.01 1.37
N LEU A 125 5.76 -11.91 0.77
CA LEU A 125 6.00 -11.61 -0.64
C LEU A 125 7.48 -11.44 -0.96
N ALA A 126 8.26 -10.82 -0.07
CA ALA A 126 9.70 -10.71 -0.18
C ALA A 126 10.38 -12.09 -0.16
N TYR A 127 10.02 -12.95 0.79
CA TYR A 127 10.58 -14.29 0.91
C TYR A 127 10.32 -15.14 -0.35
N VAL A 128 9.09 -15.08 -0.85
CA VAL A 128 8.69 -15.84 -2.03
C VAL A 128 9.37 -15.30 -3.30
N SER A 129 9.41 -13.97 -3.48
CA SER A 129 10.02 -13.34 -4.66
C SER A 129 11.55 -13.45 -4.65
N GLY A 130 12.17 -13.61 -3.48
CA GLY A 130 13.61 -13.80 -3.30
C GLY A 130 14.10 -15.25 -3.40
N ASN A 131 13.20 -16.23 -3.61
CA ASN A 131 13.57 -17.62 -3.78
C ASN A 131 13.15 -18.12 -5.15
N ILE A 132 14.14 -18.50 -5.98
CA ILE A 132 13.94 -18.89 -7.37
C ILE A 132 12.95 -20.06 -7.54
N ARG A 133 12.90 -21.00 -6.58
CA ARG A 133 11.97 -22.14 -6.64
C ARG A 133 10.54 -21.71 -6.36
N TYR A 134 10.32 -20.88 -5.35
CA TYR A 134 8.99 -20.41 -5.00
C TYR A 134 8.46 -19.39 -6.00
N ALA A 135 9.32 -18.50 -6.48
CA ALA A 135 8.96 -17.57 -7.56
C ALA A 135 8.54 -18.31 -8.84
N GLY A 136 9.20 -19.44 -9.14
CA GLY A 136 8.89 -20.26 -10.32
C GLY A 136 7.59 -21.03 -10.14
N PHE A 137 7.40 -21.65 -8.97
CA PHE A 137 6.16 -22.36 -8.62
C PHE A 137 4.93 -21.45 -8.63
N LEU A 138 5.07 -20.19 -8.20
CA LEU A 138 3.98 -19.21 -8.15
C LEU A 138 3.90 -18.33 -9.41
N ASN A 139 4.78 -18.56 -10.37
CA ASN A 139 4.89 -17.76 -11.58
C ASN A 139 4.87 -16.23 -11.29
N ILE A 140 5.76 -15.82 -10.39
CA ILE A 140 6.01 -14.41 -10.08
C ILE A 140 7.44 -14.04 -10.44
N MET A 141 7.66 -12.76 -10.73
CA MET A 141 9.00 -12.22 -10.99
C MET A 141 9.96 -12.54 -9.86
N TYR A 142 11.15 -13.05 -10.22
CA TYR A 142 12.23 -13.29 -9.28
C TYR A 142 13.06 -12.01 -9.09
N ILE A 143 13.30 -11.67 -7.83
CA ILE A 143 14.05 -10.49 -7.41
C ILE A 143 15.29 -10.95 -6.64
N PRO A 144 16.47 -10.95 -7.27
CA PRO A 144 17.73 -11.28 -6.61
C PRO A 144 17.94 -10.41 -5.35
N GLY A 145 18.37 -11.02 -4.25
CA GLY A 145 18.63 -10.30 -2.99
C GLY A 145 17.39 -9.90 -2.18
N ALA A 146 16.17 -10.18 -2.67
CA ALA A 146 14.95 -9.86 -1.94
C ALA A 146 14.80 -10.57 -0.59
N GLY A 147 15.59 -11.63 -0.34
CA GLY A 147 15.69 -12.28 0.97
C GLY A 147 16.11 -11.33 2.10
N GLU A 148 16.96 -10.34 1.82
CA GLU A 148 17.38 -9.34 2.83
C GLU A 148 16.21 -8.47 3.30
N MET A 149 15.23 -8.22 2.42
CA MET A 149 14.01 -7.50 2.80
C MET A 149 13.17 -8.26 3.82
N VAL A 150 13.31 -9.59 3.91
CA VAL A 150 12.62 -10.41 4.93
C VAL A 150 13.18 -10.10 6.33
N VAL A 151 14.49 -9.91 6.45
CA VAL A 151 15.15 -9.56 7.72
C VAL A 151 14.65 -8.20 8.19
N PHE A 152 14.69 -7.20 7.30
CA PHE A 152 14.16 -5.86 7.61
C PHE A 152 12.66 -5.90 7.95
N SER A 153 11.86 -6.62 7.16
CA SER A 153 10.41 -6.76 7.40
C SER A 153 10.14 -7.43 8.75
N SER A 154 10.93 -8.43 9.14
CA SER A 154 10.81 -9.11 10.44
C SER A 154 11.11 -8.16 11.60
N ALA A 155 12.16 -7.35 11.49
CA ALA A 155 12.48 -6.33 12.48
C ALA A 155 11.38 -5.25 12.56
N PHE A 156 10.86 -4.82 11.42
CA PHE A 156 9.75 -3.86 11.33
C PHE A 156 8.46 -4.41 11.98
N ILE A 157 8.07 -5.65 11.68
CA ILE A 157 6.92 -6.33 12.31
C ILE A 157 7.14 -6.47 13.81
N GLY A 158 8.33 -6.90 14.24
CA GLY A 158 8.69 -7.01 15.65
C GLY A 158 8.59 -5.69 16.39
N ALA A 159 9.07 -4.59 15.79
CA ALA A 159 8.94 -3.25 16.35
C ALA A 159 7.47 -2.80 16.46
N LEU A 160 6.63 -3.11 15.46
CA LEU A 160 5.20 -2.80 15.51
C LEU A 160 4.47 -3.61 16.59
N ILE A 161 4.80 -4.90 16.76
CA ILE A 161 4.24 -5.74 17.83
C ILE A 161 4.68 -5.21 19.20
N GLY A 162 5.96 -4.88 19.36
CA GLY A 162 6.50 -4.29 20.59
C GLY A 162 5.86 -2.94 20.91
N PHE A 163 5.66 -2.08 19.91
CA PHE A 163 4.93 -0.82 20.07
C PHE A 163 3.47 -1.03 20.44
N LEU A 164 2.80 -1.98 19.78
CA LEU A 164 1.39 -2.32 20.02
C LEU A 164 1.14 -2.79 21.46
N TRP A 165 2.12 -3.43 22.11
CA TRP A 165 2.03 -3.76 23.54
C TRP A 165 1.72 -2.56 24.43
N PHE A 166 2.27 -1.39 24.09
CA PHE A 166 2.06 -0.14 24.84
C PHE A 166 0.97 0.76 24.22
N ASN A 167 0.63 0.55 22.95
CA ASN A 167 -0.33 1.36 22.22
C ASN A 167 -1.74 0.75 22.14
N ALA A 168 -1.90 -0.55 22.43
CA ALA A 168 -3.21 -1.17 22.51
C ALA A 168 -4.08 -0.51 23.58
N TYR A 169 -5.39 -0.42 23.33
CA TYR A 169 -6.33 0.28 24.21
C TYR A 169 -6.31 -0.28 25.64
N PRO A 170 -6.17 0.56 26.68
CA PRO A 170 -5.91 2.01 26.65
C PRO A 170 -4.43 2.34 26.41
N ALA A 171 -4.13 3.21 25.42
CA ALA A 171 -2.74 3.51 25.03
C ALA A 171 -1.94 4.24 26.12
N GLN A 172 -0.70 3.78 26.31
CA GLN A 172 0.32 4.40 27.16
C GLN A 172 1.27 5.28 26.35
N VAL A 173 1.48 4.93 25.07
CA VAL A 173 2.35 5.66 24.14
C VAL A 173 1.59 5.88 22.83
N PHE A 174 1.63 7.12 22.33
CA PHE A 174 1.07 7.49 21.03
C PHE A 174 2.15 7.48 19.95
N MET A 175 1.77 7.03 18.75
CA MET A 175 2.70 6.88 17.62
C MET A 175 3.12 8.24 17.05
N GLY A 176 2.16 9.16 16.93
CA GLY A 176 2.37 10.50 16.41
C GLY A 176 2.77 10.52 14.93
N ASP A 177 3.03 11.73 14.43
CA ASP A 177 3.37 11.93 13.01
C ASP A 177 4.67 11.21 12.62
N THR A 178 5.66 11.17 13.53
CA THR A 178 6.96 10.55 13.26
C THR A 178 6.81 9.06 12.98
N GLY A 179 6.03 8.33 13.80
CA GLY A 179 5.83 6.90 13.61
C GLY A 179 4.93 6.61 12.40
N SER A 180 3.76 7.24 12.34
CA SER A 180 2.74 6.90 11.34
C SER A 180 3.16 7.23 9.90
N LEU A 181 3.81 8.38 9.66
CA LEU A 181 4.33 8.72 8.34
C LEU A 181 5.45 7.78 7.91
N THR A 182 6.33 7.40 8.84
CA THR A 182 7.44 6.47 8.59
C THR A 182 6.93 5.08 8.25
N ILE A 183 5.96 4.57 9.01
CA ILE A 183 5.35 3.26 8.79
C ILE A 183 4.71 3.16 7.40
N GLY A 184 3.89 4.13 7.01
CA GLY A 184 3.31 4.12 5.67
C GLY A 184 4.35 4.33 4.57
N GLY A 185 5.41 5.11 4.83
CA GLY A 185 6.56 5.25 3.93
C GLY A 185 7.29 3.92 3.71
N ILE A 186 7.60 3.19 4.79
CA ILE A 186 8.24 1.86 4.75
C ILE A 186 7.40 0.88 3.94
N ILE A 187 6.08 0.81 4.20
CA ILE A 187 5.17 -0.08 3.47
C ILE A 187 5.16 0.26 1.97
N GLY A 188 5.08 1.54 1.62
CA GLY A 188 5.14 2.00 0.23
C GLY A 188 6.46 1.64 -0.45
N VAL A 189 7.59 1.91 0.22
CA VAL A 189 8.94 1.60 -0.28
C VAL A 189 9.11 0.10 -0.49
N LEU A 190 8.75 -0.74 0.50
CA LEU A 190 8.86 -2.20 0.39
C LEU A 190 8.04 -2.74 -0.79
N ALA A 191 6.82 -2.25 -0.97
CA ALA A 191 5.98 -2.70 -2.08
C ALA A 191 6.55 -2.33 -3.46
N ILE A 192 7.17 -1.15 -3.61
CA ILE A 192 7.82 -0.72 -4.85
C ILE A 192 9.09 -1.54 -5.12
N ILE A 193 9.96 -1.74 -4.13
CA ILE A 193 11.17 -2.56 -4.32
C ILE A 193 10.81 -4.01 -4.67
N LEU A 194 9.68 -4.51 -4.17
CA LEU A 194 9.17 -5.84 -4.49
C LEU A 194 8.43 -5.91 -5.85
N HIS A 195 8.28 -4.79 -6.57
CA HIS A 195 7.49 -4.70 -7.80
C HIS A 195 6.03 -5.20 -7.59
N LYS A 196 5.47 -4.93 -6.41
CA LYS A 196 4.11 -5.30 -5.96
C LYS A 196 3.30 -4.07 -5.55
N GLU A 197 3.69 -2.88 -5.99
CA GLU A 197 3.07 -1.63 -5.60
C GLU A 197 1.61 -1.50 -6.08
N LEU A 198 1.24 -2.16 -7.19
CA LEU A 198 -0.15 -2.25 -7.64
C LEU A 198 -1.05 -3.11 -6.74
N LEU A 199 -0.49 -3.88 -5.81
CA LEU A 199 -1.25 -4.63 -4.80
C LEU A 199 -1.63 -3.77 -3.59
N LEU A 200 -0.99 -2.62 -3.38
CA LEU A 200 -1.21 -1.74 -2.24
C LEU A 200 -2.67 -1.27 -2.06
N PRO A 201 -3.46 -0.98 -3.11
CA PRO A 201 -4.86 -0.60 -2.93
C PRO A 201 -5.69 -1.65 -2.19
N ILE A 202 -5.35 -2.92 -2.33
CA ILE A 202 -6.00 -4.03 -1.63
C ILE A 202 -5.34 -4.21 -0.28
N LEU A 203 -4.01 -4.39 -0.25
CA LEU A 203 -3.26 -4.71 0.96
C LEU A 203 -3.44 -3.63 2.04
N CYS A 204 -3.32 -2.37 1.64
CA CYS A 204 -3.51 -1.20 2.50
C CYS A 204 -4.93 -0.65 2.37
N GLY A 205 -5.92 -1.48 2.02
CA GLY A 205 -7.30 -1.04 1.76
C GLY A 205 -7.92 -0.27 2.94
N VAL A 206 -7.53 -0.57 4.18
CA VAL A 206 -7.91 0.24 5.35
C VAL A 206 -7.40 1.68 5.23
N PHE A 207 -6.10 1.88 4.98
CA PHE A 207 -5.52 3.23 4.79
C PHE A 207 -6.14 3.97 3.62
N MET A 208 -6.46 3.24 2.55
CA MET A 208 -7.08 3.81 1.35
C MET A 208 -8.51 4.26 1.65
N VAL A 209 -9.32 3.44 2.31
CA VAL A 209 -10.70 3.78 2.68
C VAL A 209 -10.73 4.95 3.66
N GLU A 210 -9.82 4.97 4.64
CA GLU A 210 -9.65 6.09 5.57
C GLU A 210 -9.33 7.39 4.82
N SER A 211 -8.34 7.37 3.93
CA SER A 211 -7.96 8.53 3.09
C SER A 211 -9.08 8.98 2.17
N LEU A 212 -9.73 8.03 1.47
CA LEU A 212 -10.85 8.30 0.58
C LEU A 212 -12.02 8.91 1.33
N SER A 213 -12.31 8.47 2.56
CA SER A 213 -13.37 9.06 3.37
C SER A 213 -13.15 10.56 3.60
N VAL A 214 -11.91 10.96 3.91
CA VAL A 214 -11.52 12.37 4.14
C VAL A 214 -11.60 13.18 2.85
N ILE A 215 -11.10 12.64 1.73
CA ILE A 215 -11.13 13.31 0.43
C ILE A 215 -12.59 13.53 -0.01
N LEU A 216 -13.41 12.49 0.01
CA LEU A 216 -14.82 12.55 -0.38
C LEU A 216 -15.60 13.54 0.50
N GLN A 217 -15.42 13.48 1.82
CA GLN A 217 -16.06 14.39 2.76
C GLN A 217 -15.66 15.85 2.49
N THR A 218 -14.36 16.12 2.33
CA THR A 218 -13.85 17.48 2.15
C THR A 218 -14.30 18.05 0.80
N CYS A 219 -14.23 17.27 -0.27
CA CYS A 219 -14.72 17.67 -1.59
C CYS A 219 -16.23 17.94 -1.56
N TYR A 220 -17.01 17.02 -0.98
CA TYR A 220 -18.46 17.16 -0.90
C TYR A 220 -18.90 18.38 -0.07
N PHE A 221 -18.27 18.60 1.08
CA PHE A 221 -18.55 19.76 1.94
C PHE A 221 -18.23 21.08 1.22
N LYS A 222 -17.09 21.16 0.52
CA LYS A 222 -16.70 22.35 -0.27
C LYS A 222 -17.66 22.58 -1.44
N CYS A 223 -18.01 21.54 -2.19
CA CYS A 223 -18.92 21.63 -3.33
C CYS A 223 -20.34 22.06 -2.92
N THR A 224 -20.88 21.48 -1.85
CA THR A 224 -22.22 21.81 -1.36
C THR A 224 -22.25 23.22 -0.76
N LYS A 225 -21.25 23.61 0.04
CA LYS A 225 -21.16 24.98 0.57
C LYS A 225 -21.12 26.03 -0.55
N ARG A 226 -20.43 25.75 -1.66
CA ARG A 226 -20.40 26.65 -2.83
C ARG A 226 -21.74 26.73 -3.58
N LYS A 227 -22.51 25.64 -3.64
CA LYS A 227 -23.77 25.57 -4.40
C LYS A 227 -25.01 25.99 -3.61
N THR A 228 -25.09 25.62 -2.33
CA THR A 228 -26.30 25.76 -1.50
C THR A 228 -26.12 26.72 -0.32
N GLY A 229 -24.96 27.36 -0.18
CA GLY A 229 -24.61 28.22 0.96
C GLY A 229 -24.31 27.47 2.27
N THR A 230 -24.87 26.27 2.44
CA THR A 230 -24.64 25.37 3.57
C THR A 230 -23.80 24.15 3.16
N GLY A 231 -22.80 23.81 3.98
CA GLY A 231 -21.96 22.63 3.74
C GLY A 231 -22.61 21.36 4.27
N LYS A 232 -22.85 20.38 3.38
CA LYS A 232 -23.40 19.07 3.75
C LYS A 232 -22.29 18.04 3.95
N ARG A 233 -22.55 17.02 4.76
CA ARG A 233 -21.58 15.96 5.12
C ARG A 233 -22.03 14.60 4.57
N ILE A 234 -21.08 13.78 4.10
CA ILE A 234 -21.33 12.39 3.72
C ILE A 234 -21.31 11.51 4.97
N PHE A 235 -20.22 11.61 5.73
CA PHE A 235 -19.98 10.89 6.98
C PHE A 235 -20.23 11.81 8.19
N LYS A 236 -20.70 11.24 9.30
CA LYS A 236 -20.84 11.93 10.60
C LYS A 236 -19.56 12.64 11.04
N MET A 237 -18.42 11.96 10.89
CA MET A 237 -17.07 12.48 11.11
C MET A 237 -16.10 11.73 10.20
N THR A 238 -14.98 12.35 9.85
CA THR A 238 -13.88 11.71 9.10
C THR A 238 -12.57 11.91 9.86
N PRO A 239 -11.63 10.95 9.83
CA PRO A 239 -11.63 9.73 9.02
C PRO A 239 -12.69 8.67 9.43
N LEU A 240 -12.83 7.59 8.67
CA LEU A 240 -13.95 6.65 8.74
C LEU A 240 -14.08 5.99 10.11
N HIS A 241 -13.00 5.69 10.81
CA HIS A 241 -13.09 5.16 12.17
C HIS A 241 -13.87 6.08 13.14
N HIS A 242 -13.73 7.41 13.03
CA HIS A 242 -14.51 8.36 13.83
C HIS A 242 -16.00 8.38 13.45
N HIS A 243 -16.34 8.05 12.20
CA HIS A 243 -17.74 7.88 11.80
C HIS A 243 -18.45 6.82 12.65
N PHE A 244 -17.76 5.71 12.94
CA PHE A 244 -18.30 4.61 13.72
C PHE A 244 -18.39 4.91 15.23
N GLN A 245 -17.60 5.88 15.73
CA GLN A 245 -17.67 6.36 17.12
C GLN A 245 -18.85 7.29 17.40
N LYS A 246 -19.51 7.83 16.36
CA LYS A 246 -20.66 8.74 16.53
C LYS A 246 -21.97 7.98 16.35
N SER A 247 -22.97 8.25 17.19
CA SER A 247 -24.33 7.77 16.99
C SER A 247 -25.00 8.47 15.82
N GLY A 248 -25.84 7.73 15.09
CA GLY A 248 -26.73 8.31 14.07
C GLY A 248 -27.92 9.00 14.71
N ASN A 249 -28.52 9.95 13.99
CA ASN A 249 -29.71 10.71 14.42
C ASN A 249 -29.54 11.53 15.73
N ALA A 250 -28.31 11.72 16.21
CA ALA A 250 -28.01 12.54 17.38
C ALA A 250 -27.77 14.02 17.04
N GLY A 251 -28.46 14.55 16.03
CA GLY A 251 -28.33 15.94 15.57
C GLY A 251 -27.19 16.19 14.56
N ILE A 252 -26.43 15.17 14.16
CA ILE A 252 -25.43 15.30 13.09
C ILE A 252 -26.09 15.04 11.73
N GLU A 253 -26.22 16.09 10.91
CA GLU A 253 -26.72 15.97 9.54
C GLU A 253 -25.64 15.42 8.60
N ALA A 254 -25.67 14.11 8.39
CA ALA A 254 -24.86 13.39 7.41
C ALA A 254 -25.72 12.47 6.56
N ILE A 255 -25.30 12.20 5.32
CA ILE A 255 -25.99 11.26 4.42
C ILE A 255 -25.97 9.84 5.00
N LEU A 256 -24.80 9.39 5.45
CA LEU A 256 -24.64 8.10 6.11
C LEU A 256 -24.87 8.26 7.61
N GLN A 257 -26.00 7.74 8.09
CA GLN A 257 -26.36 7.78 9.52
C GLN A 257 -25.98 6.51 10.26
N LYS A 258 -25.98 5.35 9.59
CA LYS A 258 -25.56 4.08 10.21
C LYS A 258 -24.08 4.16 10.59
N PRO A 259 -23.65 3.66 11.76
CA PRO A 259 -24.48 2.98 12.76
C PRO A 259 -25.27 3.96 13.62
N PHE A 260 -26.49 3.57 14.04
CA PHE A 260 -27.32 4.40 14.92
C PHE A 260 -26.77 4.44 16.35
N GLN A 261 -26.17 3.35 16.82
CA GLN A 261 -25.44 3.30 18.08
C GLN A 261 -23.94 3.46 17.83
N ALA A 262 -23.27 4.28 18.65
CA ALA A 262 -21.83 4.44 18.63
C ALA A 262 -21.14 3.11 19.02
N HIS A 263 -20.07 2.77 18.30
CA HIS A 263 -19.26 1.61 18.65
C HIS A 263 -18.12 2.01 19.60
N PRO A 264 -17.79 1.18 20.61
CA PRO A 264 -16.58 1.34 21.39
C PRO A 264 -15.32 1.27 20.51
N GLU A 265 -14.30 2.02 20.88
CA GLU A 265 -13.03 2.13 20.15
C GLU A 265 -12.39 0.78 19.88
N ASN A 266 -12.16 -0.03 20.92
CA ASN A 266 -11.57 -1.37 20.78
C ASN A 266 -12.34 -2.25 19.78
N LYS A 267 -13.68 -2.15 19.74
CA LYS A 267 -14.51 -2.90 18.79
C LYS A 267 -14.31 -2.43 17.34
N ILE A 268 -14.06 -1.15 17.12
CA ILE A 268 -13.75 -0.61 15.79
C ILE A 268 -12.36 -1.09 15.36
N VAL A 269 -11.37 -0.96 16.24
CA VAL A 269 -9.96 -1.36 16.00
C VAL A 269 -9.88 -2.82 15.58
N VAL A 270 -10.43 -3.74 16.38
CA VAL A 270 -10.41 -5.18 16.08
C VAL A 270 -11.13 -5.51 14.77
N ARG A 271 -12.24 -4.84 14.46
CA ARG A 271 -12.94 -5.04 13.18
C ARG A 271 -12.11 -4.60 11.98
N PHE A 272 -11.39 -3.49 12.11
CA PHE A 272 -10.50 -3.01 11.07
C PHE A 272 -9.30 -3.96 10.90
N TRP A 273 -8.80 -4.57 11.97
CA TRP A 273 -7.78 -5.62 11.88
C TRP A 273 -8.30 -6.86 11.16
N ILE A 274 -9.52 -7.31 11.46
CA ILE A 274 -10.15 -8.44 10.74
C ILE A 274 -10.24 -8.12 9.24
N VAL A 275 -10.68 -6.91 8.87
CA VAL A 275 -10.74 -6.48 7.47
C VAL A 275 -9.35 -6.44 6.85
N ALA A 276 -8.35 -5.87 7.54
CA ALA A 276 -6.96 -5.84 7.06
C ALA A 276 -6.38 -7.25 6.85
N LEU A 277 -6.67 -8.19 7.76
CA LEU A 277 -6.25 -9.59 7.64
C LEU A 277 -6.88 -10.25 6.41
N ILE A 278 -8.19 -10.06 6.20
CA ILE A 278 -8.88 -10.58 5.01
C ILE A 278 -8.25 -9.99 3.73
N LEU A 279 -8.01 -8.68 3.70
CA LEU A 279 -7.38 -8.00 2.56
C LEU A 279 -5.94 -8.50 2.30
N ALA A 280 -5.16 -8.77 3.35
CA ALA A 280 -3.83 -9.34 3.23
C ALA A 280 -3.87 -10.76 2.66
N VAL A 281 -4.79 -11.60 3.15
CA VAL A 281 -5.01 -12.95 2.60
C VAL A 281 -5.45 -12.87 1.13
N LEU A 282 -6.41 -12.01 0.80
CA LEU A 282 -6.83 -11.79 -0.58
C LEU A 282 -5.65 -11.37 -1.46
N THR A 283 -4.81 -10.45 -0.98
CA THR A 283 -3.60 -10.00 -1.69
C THR A 283 -2.68 -11.18 -2.02
N ILE A 284 -2.40 -12.05 -1.05
CA ILE A 284 -1.56 -13.24 -1.28
C ILE A 284 -2.25 -14.22 -2.24
N LEU A 285 -3.56 -14.44 -2.09
CA LEU A 285 -4.32 -15.33 -2.96
C LEU A 285 -4.36 -14.86 -4.42
N THR A 286 -4.32 -13.54 -4.67
CA THR A 286 -4.25 -13.01 -6.04
C THR A 286 -3.04 -13.52 -6.83
N LEU A 287 -1.95 -13.90 -6.15
CA LEU A 287 -0.79 -14.51 -6.80
C LEU A 287 -1.07 -15.93 -7.29
N LYS A 288 -1.84 -16.72 -6.53
CA LYS A 288 -2.11 -18.13 -6.84
C LYS A 288 -3.17 -18.30 -7.92
N MET A 289 -4.04 -17.30 -8.14
CA MET A 289 -5.08 -17.34 -9.18
C MET A 289 -4.53 -17.21 -10.61
N ARG A 290 -3.20 -17.20 -10.77
CA ARG A 290 -2.50 -17.21 -12.06
C ARG A 290 -2.45 -18.61 -12.64
#